data_AF-A0A108ECI6-F1
#
_entry.id   AF-A0A108ECI6-F1
#
_cell.length_a   1.000
_cell.length_b   1.000
_cell.length_c   1.000
_cell.angle_alpha   90.00
_cell.angle_beta   90.00
_cell.angle_gamma   90.00
#
_symmetry.space_group_name_H-M   'P 1'
#
loop_
_entity.id
_entity.type
_entity.pdbx_description
1 polymer ?
#
loop_
_entity_poly.entity_id
_entity_poly.type
_entity_poly.pdbx_seq_one_letter_code
_entity_poly.pdbx_strand_id
1 'polypeptide(L)'
;MSMTPRKRAAALVYDPKGGDTAPRVVAKGYGLLAEMIVARARDAGLYVHTAPEMVSLLMQVDLDDRIPPQLYQAVADLLAWLYALDRTEPGPDDAAPRFPLPPLRR
;
A
#
# COMPACT_ATOMS: atom_id res chain seq x y z
N MET A 1 -18.02 -25.16 14.13
CA MET A 1 -17.68 -24.55 12.83
C MET A 1 -16.34 -23.86 12.97
N SER A 2 -15.30 -24.32 12.27
CA SER A 2 -13.98 -23.67 12.32
C SER A 2 -14.07 -22.37 11.50
N MET A 3 -14.14 -21.22 12.17
CA MET A 3 -14.08 -19.91 11.52
C MET A 3 -12.63 -19.66 11.10
N THR A 4 -12.22 -20.22 9.97
CA THR A 4 -10.98 -19.78 9.32
C THR A 4 -11.16 -18.31 8.93
N PRO A 5 -10.27 -17.41 9.37
CA PRO A 5 -10.38 -16.00 9.03
C PRO A 5 -10.32 -15.87 7.51
N ARG A 6 -11.33 -15.24 6.93
CA ARG A 6 -11.38 -15.02 5.47
C ARG A 6 -10.15 -14.20 5.07
N LYS A 7 -9.41 -14.68 4.07
CA LYS A 7 -8.30 -13.92 3.48
C LYS A 7 -8.79 -12.55 3.04
N ARG A 8 -7.91 -11.56 3.15
CA ARG A 8 -8.16 -10.17 2.78
C ARG A 8 -6.98 -9.68 1.95
N ALA A 9 -7.27 -8.88 0.94
CA ALA A 9 -6.25 -8.22 0.13
C ALA A 9 -6.72 -6.84 -0.28
N ALA A 10 -5.80 -5.91 -0.37
CA ALA A 10 -5.99 -4.58 -0.94
C ALA A 10 -4.79 -4.27 -1.85
N ALA A 11 -5.04 -3.54 -2.93
CA ALA A 11 -4.02 -3.07 -3.86
C ALA A 11 -4.01 -1.55 -3.87
N LEU A 12 -2.82 -0.96 -3.77
CA LEU A 12 -2.60 0.47 -3.81
C LEU A 12 -1.88 0.87 -5.09
N VAL A 13 -2.23 2.04 -5.59
CA VAL A 13 -1.47 2.74 -6.62
C VAL A 13 -1.02 4.09 -6.07
N TYR A 14 0.17 4.53 -6.47
CA TYR A 14 0.66 5.87 -6.19
C TYR A 14 1.42 6.39 -7.39
N ASP A 15 0.92 7.47 -8.00
CA ASP A 15 1.60 8.16 -9.11
C ASP A 15 1.89 9.63 -8.75
N PRO A 16 3.04 9.92 -8.13
CA PRO A 16 3.42 11.29 -7.79
C PRO A 16 3.68 12.17 -9.03
N LYS A 17 4.01 11.56 -10.17
CA LYS A 17 4.29 12.31 -11.42
C LYS A 17 3.00 12.71 -12.13
N GLY A 18 1.94 11.92 -11.98
CA GLY A 18 0.59 12.21 -12.47
C GLY A 18 -0.17 13.25 -11.65
N GLY A 19 0.42 13.80 -10.58
CA GLY A 19 -0.21 14.81 -9.73
C GLY A 19 -1.07 14.25 -8.59
N ASP A 20 -0.99 12.95 -8.30
CA ASP A 20 -1.69 12.39 -7.15
C ASP A 20 -1.06 12.85 -5.83
N THR A 21 -1.88 13.47 -5.00
CA THR A 21 -1.48 13.95 -3.67
C THR A 21 -1.40 12.85 -2.63
N ALA A 22 -2.00 11.68 -2.91
CA ALA A 22 -2.04 10.54 -2.01
C ALA A 22 -2.24 9.22 -2.80
N PRO A 23 -1.76 8.09 -2.27
CA PRO A 23 -2.06 6.77 -2.84
C PRO A 23 -3.56 6.50 -2.87
N ARG A 24 -4.00 5.62 -3.77
CA ARG A 24 -5.40 5.22 -3.95
C ARG A 24 -5.56 3.71 -3.85
N VAL A 25 -6.68 3.26 -3.28
CA VAL A 25 -7.06 1.85 -3.26
C VAL A 25 -7.75 1.49 -4.58
N VAL A 26 -7.10 0.68 -5.41
CA VAL A 26 -7.61 0.30 -6.75
C VAL A 26 -8.22 -1.10 -6.79
N ALA A 27 -7.96 -1.91 -5.76
CA ALA A 27 -8.64 -3.18 -5.58
C ALA A 27 -8.71 -3.52 -4.10
N LYS A 28 -9.80 -4.15 -3.66
CA LYS A 28 -9.94 -4.73 -2.32
C LYS A 28 -10.89 -5.91 -2.36
N GLY A 29 -10.67 -6.90 -1.50
CA GLY A 29 -11.50 -8.10 -1.53
C GLY A 29 -11.31 -9.04 -0.35
N TYR A 30 -12.24 -9.98 -0.25
CA TYR A 30 -12.26 -11.06 0.75
C TYR A 30 -12.30 -12.42 0.08
N GLY A 31 -11.80 -13.46 0.76
CA GLY A 31 -11.90 -14.84 0.31
C GLY A 31 -11.32 -15.03 -1.08
N LEU A 32 -12.14 -15.58 -1.99
CA LEU A 32 -11.74 -15.85 -3.38
C LEU A 32 -11.27 -14.58 -4.11
N LEU A 33 -11.95 -13.45 -3.91
CA LEU A 33 -11.55 -12.19 -4.56
C LEU A 33 -10.17 -11.74 -4.08
N ALA A 34 -9.86 -11.91 -2.79
CA ALA A 34 -8.53 -11.59 -2.25
C ALA A 34 -7.45 -12.48 -2.89
N GLU A 35 -7.74 -13.76 -3.08
CA GLU A 35 -6.82 -14.69 -3.75
C GLU A 35 -6.60 -14.31 -5.21
N MET A 36 -7.66 -13.90 -5.92
CA MET A 36 -7.57 -13.42 -7.30
C MET A 36 -6.73 -12.15 -7.40
N ILE A 37 -6.91 -11.18 -6.49
CA ILE A 37 -6.10 -9.95 -6.45
C ILE A 37 -4.62 -10.31 -6.30
N VAL A 38 -4.29 -11.17 -5.34
CA VAL A 38 -2.90 -11.60 -5.09
C VAL A 38 -2.32 -12.36 -6.28
N ALA A 39 -3.09 -13.27 -6.88
CA ALA A 39 -2.66 -14.02 -8.06
C ALA A 39 -2.34 -13.08 -9.23
N ARG A 40 -3.25 -12.13 -9.54
CA ARG A 40 -3.05 -11.16 -10.61
C ARG A 40 -1.89 -10.21 -10.36
N ALA A 41 -1.69 -9.78 -9.11
CA ALA A 41 -0.52 -8.98 -8.76
C ALA A 41 0.78 -9.75 -9.02
N ARG A 42 0.86 -11.02 -8.63
CA ARG A 42 2.03 -11.88 -8.90
C ARG A 42 2.26 -12.12 -10.39
N ASP A 43 1.20 -12.42 -11.15
CA ASP A 43 1.28 -12.63 -12.59
C ASP A 43 1.78 -11.37 -13.33
N ALA A 44 1.43 -10.19 -12.82
CA ALA A 44 1.89 -8.91 -13.35
C ALA A 44 3.28 -8.48 -12.84
N GLY A 45 3.94 -9.30 -12.01
CA GLY A 45 5.24 -8.97 -11.40
C GLY A 45 5.17 -7.84 -10.37
N LEU A 46 3.98 -7.54 -9.83
CA LEU A 46 3.81 -6.54 -8.79
C LEU A 46 4.25 -7.09 -7.44
N TYR A 47 4.78 -6.20 -6.61
CA TYR A 47 5.15 -6.54 -5.24
C TYR A 47 3.94 -6.94 -4.40
N VAL A 48 4.04 -8.06 -3.69
CA VAL A 48 3.00 -8.56 -2.79
C VAL A 48 3.56 -8.74 -1.39
N HIS A 49 2.96 -8.05 -0.42
CA HIS A 49 3.36 -8.09 0.98
C HIS A 49 2.23 -8.50 1.90
N THR A 50 2.56 -9.30 2.91
CA THR A 50 1.60 -9.77 3.91
C THR A 50 1.69 -8.93 5.17
N ALA A 51 0.75 -7.98 5.33
CA ALA A 51 0.62 -7.16 6.53
C ALA A 51 -0.86 -7.12 6.98
N PRO A 52 -1.29 -8.02 7.89
CA PRO A 52 -2.71 -8.14 8.28
C PRO A 52 -3.32 -6.86 8.85
N GLU A 53 -2.56 -6.10 9.63
CA GLU A 53 -3.00 -4.82 10.21
C GLU A 53 -3.19 -3.77 9.12
N MET A 54 -2.20 -3.60 8.24
CA MET A 54 -2.29 -2.69 7.09
C MET A 54 -3.49 -3.03 6.20
N VAL A 55 -3.66 -4.32 5.86
CA VAL A 55 -4.81 -4.76 5.07
C VAL A 55 -6.11 -4.39 5.78
N SER A 56 -6.22 -4.57 7.10
CA SER A 56 -7.41 -4.20 7.86
C SER A 56 -7.73 -2.70 7.79
N LEU A 57 -6.72 -1.84 7.78
CA LEU A 57 -6.89 -0.39 7.59
C LEU A 57 -7.33 -0.06 6.16
N LEU A 58 -6.68 -0.65 5.17
CA LEU A 58 -6.98 -0.41 3.75
C LEU A 58 -8.36 -0.92 3.34
N MET A 59 -8.86 -1.99 3.97
CA MET A 59 -10.22 -2.47 3.74
C MET A 59 -11.30 -1.46 4.17
N GLN A 60 -10.98 -0.49 5.03
CA GLN A 60 -11.90 0.57 5.48
C GLN A 60 -11.96 1.76 4.51
N VAL A 61 -11.00 1.88 3.60
CA VAL A 61 -10.98 2.94 2.58
C VAL A 61 -11.85 2.51 1.40
N ASP A 62 -12.64 3.41 0.85
CA ASP A 62 -13.50 3.12 -0.31
C ASP A 62 -12.69 2.77 -1.56
N LEU A 63 -13.31 1.99 -2.46
CA LEU A 63 -12.65 1.63 -3.72
C LEU A 63 -12.54 2.88 -4.59
N ASP A 64 -11.41 3.04 -5.26
CA ASP A 64 -11.02 4.21 -6.04
C ASP A 64 -10.86 5.53 -5.25
N ASP A 65 -10.95 5.45 -3.93
CA ASP A 65 -10.69 6.58 -3.05
C ASP A 65 -9.21 6.67 -2.65
N ARG A 66 -8.79 7.92 -2.43
CA ARG A 66 -7.49 8.23 -1.87
C ARG A 66 -7.43 7.77 -0.42
N ILE A 67 -6.26 7.31 -0.02
CA ILE A 67 -5.97 7.00 1.38
C ILE A 67 -6.28 8.25 2.23
N PRO A 68 -6.99 8.12 3.35
CA PRO A 68 -7.29 9.27 4.21
C PRO A 68 -6.07 9.67 5.04
N PRO A 69 -5.96 10.94 5.47
CA PRO A 69 -4.74 11.45 6.11
C PRO A 69 -4.25 10.69 7.34
N GLN A 70 -5.17 10.07 8.07
CA GLN A 70 -4.87 9.27 9.27
C GLN A 70 -4.05 8.01 8.95
N LEU A 71 -4.07 7.55 7.70
CA LEU A 71 -3.34 6.36 7.25
C LEU A 71 -2.05 6.70 6.48
N TYR A 72 -1.76 7.99 6.26
CA TYR A 72 -0.60 8.41 5.48
C TYR A 72 0.72 7.93 6.05
N GLN A 73 0.91 8.01 7.38
CA GLN A 73 2.16 7.57 7.99
C GLN A 73 2.42 6.08 7.73
N ALA A 74 1.42 5.24 7.96
CA ALA A 74 1.55 3.79 7.78
C ALA A 74 1.83 3.41 6.32
N VAL A 75 1.17 4.08 5.37
CA VAL A 75 1.42 3.85 3.93
C VAL A 75 2.77 4.39 3.50
N ALA A 76 3.20 5.55 4.02
CA ALA A 76 4.52 6.11 3.75
C ALA A 76 5.64 5.19 4.25
N ASP A 77 5.50 4.61 5.45
CA ASP A 77 6.47 3.67 6.01
C ASP A 77 6.59 2.40 5.15
N LEU A 78 5.46 1.87 4.67
CA LEU A 78 5.44 0.73 3.75
C LEU A 78 6.16 1.04 2.42
N LEU A 79 5.87 2.21 1.83
CA LEU A 79 6.51 2.64 0.58
C LEU A 79 8.01 2.90 0.79
N ALA A 80 8.40 3.55 1.87
CA ALA A 80 9.81 3.80 2.19
C ALA A 80 10.60 2.48 2.34
N TRP A 81 10.01 1.49 3.01
CA TRP A 81 10.58 0.16 3.11
C TRP A 81 10.68 -0.54 1.73
N LEU A 82 9.65 -0.43 0.89
CA LEU A 82 9.67 -0.95 -0.48
C LEU A 82 10.82 -0.34 -1.30
N TYR A 83 10.99 0.99 -1.25
CA TYR A 83 12.09 1.67 -1.94
C TYR A 83 13.45 1.25 -1.40
N ALA A 84 13.59 1.04 -0.09
CA ALA A 84 14.84 0.57 0.49
C ALA A 84 15.24 -0.83 0.02
N LEU A 85 14.26 -1.73 -0.18
CA LEU A 85 14.50 -3.06 -0.75
C LEU A 85 14.99 -2.97 -2.21
N ASP A 86 14.38 -2.09 -2.99
CA ASP A 86 14.76 -1.84 -4.39
C ASP A 86 16.15 -1.20 -4.51
N ARG A 87 16.55 -0.38 -3.53
CA ARG A 87 17.85 0.32 -3.43
C ARG A 87 19.01 -0.52 -2.88
N THR A 88 18.97 -1.85 -2.99
CA THR A 88 20.18 -2.67 -2.80
C THR A 88 21.17 -2.51 -3.98
N GLU A 89 21.26 -1.30 -4.55
CA GLU A 89 22.44 -0.69 -5.17
C GLU A 89 22.43 0.81 -4.76
N PRO A 90 23.30 1.27 -3.84
CA PRO A 90 23.20 2.61 -3.27
C PRO A 90 23.75 3.67 -4.23
N GLY A 91 23.00 4.76 -4.43
CA GLY A 91 23.41 5.96 -5.18
C GLY A 91 23.45 7.21 -4.28
N PRO A 92 24.22 8.26 -4.60
CA PRO A 92 24.69 9.25 -3.61
C PRO A 92 23.66 10.25 -3.08
N ASP A 93 22.37 10.07 -3.35
CA ASP A 93 21.30 11.05 -3.12
C ASP A 93 20.34 10.61 -1.98
N ASP A 94 20.90 9.93 -0.99
CA ASP A 94 20.21 9.16 0.07
C ASP A 94 20.02 9.93 1.40
N ALA A 95 19.61 11.20 1.34
CA ALA A 95 19.37 12.00 2.55
C ALA A 95 18.01 12.71 2.56
N ALA A 96 16.93 12.04 2.14
CA ALA A 96 15.56 12.31 2.62
C ALA A 96 14.54 11.38 1.91
N PRO A 97 13.43 11.00 2.57
CA PRO A 97 12.25 10.59 1.83
C PRO A 97 11.83 11.75 0.93
N ARG A 98 11.81 11.54 -0.39
CA ARG A 98 11.26 12.48 -1.40
C ARG A 98 9.73 12.66 -1.29
N PHE A 99 9.13 12.14 -0.22
CA PHE A 99 7.73 12.29 0.10
C PHE A 99 7.56 13.49 1.04
N PRO A 100 6.82 14.54 0.64
CA PRO A 100 6.41 15.55 1.59
C PRO A 100 5.40 14.91 2.55
N LEU A 101 5.85 14.58 3.77
CA LEU A 101 4.94 14.21 4.84
C LEU A 101 4.06 15.43 5.13
N PRO A 102 2.72 15.30 5.13
CA PRO A 102 1.87 16.41 5.52
C PRO A 102 2.15 16.78 6.98
N PRO A 103 2.07 18.07 7.34
CA PRO A 103 2.43 18.53 8.68
C PRO A 103 1.52 17.88 9.72
N LEU A 104 2.15 17.25 10.74
CA LEU A 104 1.45 16.77 11.92
C LEU A 104 0.85 17.98 12.65
N ARG A 105 -0.48 18.12 12.65
CA ARG A 105 -1.16 19.10 13.51
C ARG A 105 -1.01 18.65 14.96
N ARG A 106 -0.39 19.48 15.80
CA ARG A 106 -0.38 19.36 17.26
C ARG A 106 -1.74 19.71 17.84
#